data_AF-A0A3G6RLS0-F1
#
_entry.id   AF-A0A3G6RLS0-F1
#
_cell.length_a   1.000
_cell.length_b   1.000
_cell.length_c   1.000
_cell.angle_alpha   90.00
_cell.angle_beta   90.00
_cell.angle_gamma   90.00
#
_symmetry.space_group_name_H-M   'P 1'
#
loop_
_entity.id
_entity.type
_entity.pdbx_description
1 polymer ?
#
loop_
_entity_poly.entity_id
_entity_poly.type
_entity_poly.pdbx_seq_one_letter_code
_entity_poly.pdbx_strand_id
1 'polypeptide(L)'
;MRRILLHLSIILISLISCSKQETSVNKTVKETPDKFNINDDTIKRNLNDAIKKGDTLAYIRSLKAFTVHGYEKEFLYYAIKMAEEHNYPLAYENVYTILVRISEENGYKTDSKIGDYYLLRAYELGSKSAKYDLESYYKGKKIPNSKSILDDSK
;
A
#
# COMPACT_ATOMS: atom_id res chain seq x y z
N MET A 1 -53.69 28.97 -6.13
CA MET A 1 -53.37 27.67 -5.48
C MET A 1 -53.42 26.51 -6.47
N ARG A 2 -52.57 26.52 -7.52
CA ARG A 2 -52.49 25.42 -8.50
C ARG A 2 -51.06 25.04 -8.89
N ARG A 3 -50.05 25.73 -8.33
CA ARG A 3 -48.62 25.48 -8.55
C ARG A 3 -47.92 24.76 -7.39
N ILE A 4 -48.56 24.65 -6.22
CA ILE A 4 -48.02 23.93 -5.06
C ILE A 4 -48.37 22.43 -5.09
N LEU A 5 -49.44 22.03 -5.80
CA LEU A 5 -49.81 20.62 -5.94
C LEU A 5 -48.91 19.82 -6.92
N LEU A 6 -48.12 20.48 -7.77
CA LEU A 6 -47.25 19.81 -8.75
C LEU A 6 -45.88 19.40 -8.18
N HIS A 7 -45.52 19.86 -6.98
CA HIS A 7 -44.25 19.48 -6.33
C HIS A 7 -44.44 18.38 -5.28
N LEU A 8 -45.67 18.16 -4.80
CA LEU A 8 -46.01 17.04 -3.92
C LEU A 8 -46.14 15.70 -4.65
N SER A 9 -46.38 15.71 -5.97
CA SER A 9 -46.47 14.50 -6.80
C SER A 9 -45.12 13.95 -7.29
N ILE A 10 -44.04 14.73 -7.22
CA ILE A 10 -42.69 14.30 -7.67
C ILE A 10 -41.91 13.60 -6.53
N ILE A 11 -42.22 13.91 -5.28
CA ILE A 11 -41.52 13.34 -4.10
C ILE A 11 -42.00 11.91 -3.77
N LEU A 12 -43.18 11.51 -4.25
CA LEU A 12 -43.78 10.21 -3.93
C LEU A 12 -43.29 9.04 -4.81
N ILE A 13 -42.61 9.31 -5.93
CA ILE A 13 -42.13 8.28 -6.87
C ILE A 13 -40.72 7.77 -6.51
N SER A 14 -40.01 8.45 -5.60
CA SER A 14 -38.66 8.09 -5.15
C SER A 14 -38.59 6.97 -4.09
N LEU A 15 -39.71 6.38 -3.67
CA LEU A 15 -39.75 5.36 -2.61
C LEU A 15 -40.05 3.93 -3.09
N ILE A 16 -40.11 3.68 -4.40
CA ILE A 16 -40.34 2.33 -4.95
C ILE A 16 -39.24 2.00 -5.97
N SER A 17 -38.00 1.82 -5.49
CA SER A 17 -37.05 0.91 -6.16
C SER A 17 -35.94 0.52 -5.19
N CYS A 18 -36.32 -0.26 -4.17
CA CYS A 18 -35.40 -1.14 -3.47
C CYS A 18 -36.05 -2.53 -3.49
N SER A 19 -35.93 -3.23 -4.62
CA SER A 19 -36.20 -4.66 -4.64
C SER A 19 -35.04 -5.34 -3.92
N LYS A 20 -35.20 -5.61 -2.61
CA LYS A 20 -34.37 -6.61 -1.95
C LYS A 20 -34.66 -7.94 -2.65
N GLN A 21 -33.75 -8.38 -3.51
CA GLN A 21 -33.68 -9.78 -3.88
C GLN A 21 -33.29 -10.55 -2.61
N GLU A 22 -34.26 -11.19 -1.98
CA GLU A 22 -33.99 -12.31 -1.09
C GLU A 22 -33.37 -13.43 -1.92
N THR A 23 -32.05 -13.41 -2.01
CA THR A 23 -31.32 -14.58 -2.50
C THR A 23 -31.04 -15.43 -1.28
N SER A 24 -31.96 -16.34 -0.97
CA SER A 24 -31.70 -17.46 -0.09
C SER A 24 -30.65 -18.36 -0.75
N VAL A 25 -29.38 -18.13 -0.42
CA VAL A 25 -28.35 -19.17 -0.54
C VAL A 25 -27.65 -19.25 0.80
N ASN A 26 -28.19 -20.10 1.67
CA ASN A 26 -27.39 -20.79 2.67
C ASN A 26 -26.39 -21.68 1.91
N LYS A 27 -25.28 -21.07 1.47
CA LYS A 27 -24.01 -21.76 1.38
C LYS A 27 -23.10 -21.01 2.33
N THR A 28 -22.97 -21.52 3.54
CA THR A 28 -21.67 -21.51 4.21
C THR A 28 -20.70 -22.22 3.27
N VAL A 29 -20.20 -21.50 2.27
CA VAL A 29 -18.93 -21.82 1.66
C VAL A 29 -17.98 -21.62 2.84
N LYS A 30 -17.59 -22.72 3.48
CA LYS A 30 -16.30 -22.73 4.15
C LYS A 30 -15.30 -22.49 3.02
N GLU A 31 -15.05 -21.23 2.70
CA GLU A 31 -13.86 -20.86 1.96
C GLU A 31 -12.74 -21.31 2.87
N THR A 32 -12.21 -22.50 2.61
CA THR A 32 -10.84 -22.80 3.00
C THR A 32 -10.04 -21.62 2.44
N PRO A 33 -9.35 -20.83 3.27
CA PRO A 33 -8.60 -19.69 2.78
C PRO A 33 -7.70 -20.22 1.67
N ASP A 34 -7.90 -19.70 0.47
CA ASP A 34 -7.15 -20.15 -0.69
C ASP A 34 -5.67 -20.02 -0.31
N LYS A 35 -4.96 -21.15 -0.35
CA LYS A 35 -3.61 -21.21 0.19
C LYS A 35 -2.76 -20.34 -0.72
N PHE A 36 -2.42 -19.14 -0.27
CA PHE A 36 -1.62 -18.20 -1.04
C PHE A 36 -0.41 -18.91 -1.64
N ASN A 37 -0.35 -18.86 -2.96
CA ASN A 37 0.72 -19.47 -3.73
C ASN A 37 1.51 -18.34 -4.39
N ILE A 38 2.72 -18.09 -3.90
CA ILE A 38 3.65 -17.13 -4.50
C ILE A 38 3.97 -17.47 -5.97
N ASN A 39 3.79 -18.74 -6.35
CA ASN A 39 4.02 -19.22 -7.71
C ASN A 39 2.77 -19.15 -8.61
N ASP A 40 1.67 -18.56 -8.14
CA ASP A 40 0.48 -18.31 -8.95
C ASP A 40 0.82 -17.42 -10.17
N ASP A 41 0.22 -17.75 -11.32
CA ASP A 41 0.52 -17.06 -12.58
C ASP A 41 0.06 -15.61 -12.58
N THR A 42 -1.02 -15.29 -11.87
CA THR A 42 -1.48 -13.90 -11.72
C THR A 42 -0.54 -13.11 -10.82
N ILE A 43 -0.06 -13.71 -9.72
CA ILE A 43 0.98 -13.10 -8.87
C ILE A 43 2.25 -12.85 -9.68
N LYS A 44 2.76 -13.86 -10.39
CA LYS A 44 3.95 -13.73 -11.24
C LYS A 44 3.79 -12.65 -12.31
N ARG A 45 2.63 -12.58 -12.97
CA ARG A 45 2.35 -11.55 -13.98
C ARG A 45 2.36 -10.16 -13.36
N ASN A 46 1.65 -9.96 -12.25
CA ASN A 46 1.63 -8.66 -11.57
C ASN A 46 3.02 -8.22 -11.11
N LEU A 47 3.82 -9.14 -10.53
CA LEU A 47 5.19 -8.84 -10.12
C LEU A 47 6.08 -8.47 -11.30
N ASN A 48 5.95 -9.18 -12.42
CA ASN A 48 6.68 -8.86 -13.66
C ASN A 48 6.27 -7.49 -14.23
N ASP A 49 4.97 -7.20 -14.29
CA ASP A 49 4.47 -5.93 -14.80
C ASP A 49 4.92 -4.76 -13.91
N ALA A 50 4.92 -4.94 -12.60
CA ALA A 50 5.48 -3.98 -11.66
C ALA A 50 6.96 -3.70 -11.98
N ILE A 51 7.84 -4.70 -11.86
CA ILE A 51 9.29 -4.43 -11.95
C ILE A 51 9.77 -4.08 -13.36
N LYS A 52 9.11 -4.56 -14.42
CA LYS A 52 9.53 -4.29 -15.81
C LYS A 52 8.93 -3.02 -16.39
N LYS A 53 7.71 -2.67 -16.00
CA LYS A 53 6.94 -1.56 -16.62
C LYS A 53 6.65 -0.42 -15.67
N GLY A 54 6.98 -0.57 -14.38
CA GLY A 54 6.59 0.39 -13.36
C GLY A 54 5.09 0.39 -13.08
N ASP A 55 4.37 -0.70 -13.35
CA ASP A 55 2.92 -0.76 -13.13
C ASP A 55 2.60 -0.72 -11.63
N THR A 56 2.20 0.47 -11.17
CA THR A 56 1.88 0.74 -9.76
C THR A 56 0.63 0.01 -9.28
N LEU A 57 -0.34 -0.27 -10.16
CA LEU A 57 -1.54 -1.04 -9.79
C LEU A 57 -1.18 -2.52 -9.61
N ALA A 58 -0.35 -3.08 -10.50
CA ALA A 58 0.17 -4.42 -10.36
C ALA A 58 1.01 -4.56 -9.07
N TYR A 59 1.84 -3.56 -8.77
CA TYR A 59 2.59 -3.49 -7.52
C TYR A 59 1.67 -3.51 -6.30
N ILE A 60 0.66 -2.63 -6.23
CA ILE A 60 -0.26 -2.53 -5.09
C ILE A 60 -1.04 -3.85 -4.90
N ARG A 61 -1.49 -4.49 -5.98
CA ARG A 61 -2.19 -5.79 -5.90
C ARG A 61 -1.29 -6.87 -5.29
N SER A 62 -0.04 -6.95 -5.75
CA SER A 62 0.92 -7.92 -5.22
C SER A 62 1.30 -7.61 -3.76
N LEU A 63 1.59 -6.35 -3.43
CA LEU A 63 1.86 -5.92 -2.06
C LEU A 63 0.74 -6.35 -1.12
N LYS A 64 -0.52 -6.07 -1.49
CA LYS A 64 -1.70 -6.47 -0.70
C LYS A 64 -1.75 -7.99 -0.49
N ALA A 65 -1.50 -8.78 -1.53
CA ALA A 65 -1.51 -10.23 -1.42
C ALA A 65 -0.41 -10.73 -0.46
N PHE A 66 0.82 -10.24 -0.61
CA PHE A 66 1.94 -10.64 0.26
C PHE A 66 1.70 -10.22 1.72
N THR A 67 1.21 -9.00 1.96
CA THR A 67 0.87 -8.50 3.30
C THR A 67 -0.22 -9.32 3.98
N VAL A 68 -1.35 -9.57 3.31
CA VAL A 68 -2.48 -10.32 3.89
C VAL A 68 -2.08 -11.74 4.28
N HIS A 69 -1.11 -12.33 3.57
CA HIS A 69 -0.66 -13.69 3.80
C HIS A 69 0.64 -13.81 4.61
N GLY A 70 1.21 -12.70 5.08
CA GLY A 70 2.41 -12.70 5.94
C GLY A 70 3.74 -12.93 5.21
N TYR A 71 3.81 -12.68 3.90
CA TYR A 71 5.00 -12.85 3.07
C TYR A 71 5.72 -11.52 2.76
N GLU A 72 5.60 -10.52 3.64
CA GLU A 72 6.15 -9.18 3.36
C GLU A 72 7.68 -9.18 3.17
N LYS A 73 8.39 -10.09 3.83
CA LYS A 73 9.85 -10.24 3.68
C LYS A 73 10.23 -10.66 2.27
N GLU A 74 9.49 -11.59 1.69
CA GLU A 74 9.65 -12.07 0.32
C GLU A 74 9.33 -10.98 -0.71
N PHE A 75 8.56 -9.97 -0.31
CA PHE A 75 8.21 -8.84 -1.17
C PHE A 75 9.33 -7.79 -1.29
N LEU A 76 10.34 -7.82 -0.41
CA LEU A 76 11.40 -6.80 -0.32
C LEU A 76 12.11 -6.54 -1.66
N TYR A 77 12.43 -7.59 -2.42
CA TYR A 77 13.07 -7.47 -3.73
C TYR A 77 12.25 -6.59 -4.70
N TYR A 78 10.93 -6.82 -4.76
CA TYR A 78 10.05 -6.09 -5.67
C TYR A 78 9.86 -4.64 -5.24
N ALA A 79 9.82 -4.38 -3.92
CA ALA A 79 9.80 -3.02 -3.37
C ALA A 79 11.07 -2.25 -3.75
N ILE A 80 12.26 -2.85 -3.58
CA ILE A 80 13.53 -2.24 -3.98
C ILE A 80 13.54 -1.90 -5.47
N LYS A 81 13.14 -2.84 -6.34
CA LYS A 81 13.10 -2.61 -7.79
C LYS A 81 12.17 -1.47 -8.18
N MET A 82 10.98 -1.39 -7.55
CA MET A 82 10.05 -0.30 -7.80
C MET A 82 10.52 1.05 -7.26
N ALA A 83 11.20 1.05 -6.11
CA ALA A 83 11.78 2.25 -5.54
C ALA A 83 12.90 2.79 -6.42
N GLU A 84 13.90 1.98 -6.71
CA GLU A 84 15.15 2.43 -7.34
C GLU A 84 15.01 2.62 -8.86
N GLU A 85 14.26 1.76 -9.56
CA GLU A 85 14.18 1.82 -11.03
C GLU A 85 13.04 2.69 -11.55
N HIS A 86 11.95 2.77 -10.78
CA HIS A 86 10.74 3.50 -11.18
C HIS A 86 10.47 4.73 -10.34
N ASN A 87 11.35 5.05 -9.37
CA ASN A 87 11.22 6.17 -8.44
C ASN A 87 9.85 6.21 -7.74
N TYR A 88 9.28 5.04 -7.42
CA TYR A 88 7.93 4.98 -6.90
C TYR A 88 7.93 5.27 -5.38
N PRO A 89 7.31 6.37 -4.89
CA PRO A 89 7.48 6.82 -3.50
C PRO A 89 6.95 5.82 -2.47
N LEU A 90 5.84 5.16 -2.79
CA LEU A 90 5.27 4.10 -1.92
C LEU A 90 6.23 2.92 -1.79
N ALA A 91 6.95 2.57 -2.85
CA ALA A 91 7.89 1.46 -2.81
C ALA A 91 9.10 1.80 -1.93
N TYR A 92 9.61 3.04 -1.98
CA TYR A 92 10.64 3.48 -1.04
C TYR A 92 10.20 3.31 0.42
N GLU A 93 8.99 3.76 0.73
CA GLU A 93 8.42 3.60 2.07
C GLU A 93 8.25 2.13 2.46
N ASN A 94 7.81 1.28 1.53
CA ASN A 94 7.67 -0.16 1.80
C ASN A 94 9.02 -0.83 2.09
N VAL A 95 10.10 -0.43 1.41
CA VAL A 95 11.44 -0.94 1.73
C VAL A 95 11.81 -0.61 3.18
N TYR A 96 11.64 0.65 3.60
CA TYR A 96 11.88 1.05 4.99
C TYR A 96 11.06 0.19 5.97
N THR A 97 9.75 0.10 5.77
CA THR A 97 8.85 -0.64 6.68
C THR A 97 9.18 -2.13 6.75
N ILE A 98 9.51 -2.76 5.62
CA ILE A 98 9.88 -4.19 5.59
C ILE A 98 11.22 -4.40 6.32
N LEU A 99 12.20 -3.51 6.16
CA LEU A 99 13.48 -3.60 6.87
C LEU A 99 13.34 -3.44 8.39
N VAL A 100 12.53 -2.48 8.83
CA VAL A 100 12.20 -2.30 10.26
C VAL A 100 11.56 -3.56 10.83
N ARG A 101 10.54 -4.10 10.16
CA ARG A 101 9.86 -5.33 10.58
C ARG A 101 10.79 -6.54 10.64
N ILE A 102 11.64 -6.74 9.62
CA ILE A 102 12.65 -7.80 9.63
C ILE A 102 13.56 -7.64 10.85
N SER A 103 13.98 -6.42 11.16
CA SER A 103 14.85 -6.16 12.31
C SER A 103 14.17 -6.50 13.63
N GLU A 104 12.93 -6.02 13.83
CA GLU A 104 12.12 -6.29 15.02
C GLU A 104 11.90 -7.79 15.25
N GLU A 105 11.48 -8.51 14.22
CA GLU A 105 11.19 -9.94 14.30
C GLU A 105 12.42 -10.80 14.62
N ASN A 106 13.62 -10.31 14.32
CA ASN A 106 14.88 -10.99 14.62
C ASN A 106 15.59 -10.43 15.87
N GLY A 107 14.99 -9.45 16.55
CA GLY A 107 15.62 -8.80 17.72
C GLY A 107 16.84 -7.94 17.37
N TYR A 108 16.96 -7.50 16.12
CA TYR A 108 17.98 -6.54 15.70
C TYR A 108 17.54 -5.12 16.00
N LYS A 109 18.51 -4.20 16.02
CA LYS A 109 18.17 -2.78 16.10
C LYS A 109 17.51 -2.32 14.80
N THR A 110 16.56 -1.41 14.93
CA THR A 110 15.79 -0.86 13.81
C THR A 110 16.45 0.37 13.18
N ASP A 111 17.46 0.96 13.84
CA ASP A 111 18.26 2.04 13.28
C ASP A 111 19.15 1.50 12.15
N SER A 112 18.85 1.89 10.93
CA SER A 112 19.58 1.46 9.75
C SER A 112 19.73 2.62 8.79
N LYS A 113 20.97 2.99 8.46
CA LYS A 113 21.28 3.98 7.42
C LYS A 113 20.58 3.68 6.09
N ILE A 114 20.44 2.39 5.72
CA ILE A 114 19.72 1.98 4.51
C ILE A 114 18.22 2.27 4.64
N GLY A 115 17.55 1.75 5.68
CA GLY A 115 16.17 2.12 6.00
C GLY A 115 15.92 3.63 6.00
N ASP A 116 16.76 4.41 6.70
CA ASP A 116 16.65 5.86 6.76
C ASP A 116 16.77 6.50 5.38
N TYR A 117 17.72 6.04 4.55
CA TYR A 117 17.83 6.46 3.16
C TYR A 117 16.51 6.26 2.41
N TYR A 118 15.90 5.08 2.51
CA TYR A 118 14.64 4.78 1.80
C TYR A 118 13.48 5.66 2.30
N LEU A 119 13.35 5.87 3.61
CA LEU A 119 12.31 6.75 4.16
C LEU A 119 12.51 8.22 3.72
N LEU A 120 13.74 8.72 3.75
CA LEU A 120 14.07 10.07 3.29
C LEU A 120 13.83 10.24 1.79
N ARG A 121 14.15 9.23 0.96
CA ARG A 121 13.81 9.24 -0.48
C ARG A 121 12.30 9.29 -0.71
N ALA A 122 11.52 8.51 0.03
CA ALA A 122 10.05 8.57 -0.05
C ALA A 122 9.53 9.98 0.25
N TYR A 123 10.09 10.64 1.28
CA TYR A 123 9.76 12.01 1.65
C TYR A 123 10.14 13.03 0.56
N GLU A 124 11.36 12.94 0.03
CA GLU A 124 11.84 13.80 -1.06
C GLU A 124 10.97 13.70 -2.32
N LEU A 125 10.37 12.53 -2.55
CA LEU A 125 9.43 12.28 -3.65
C LEU A 125 7.96 12.59 -3.31
N GLY A 126 7.71 13.16 -2.13
CA GLY A 126 6.39 13.65 -1.73
C GLY A 126 5.46 12.62 -1.08
N SER A 127 5.97 11.49 -0.57
CA SER A 127 5.14 10.60 0.27
C SER A 127 4.64 11.35 1.51
N LYS A 128 3.32 11.41 1.65
CA LYS A 128 2.66 12.02 2.82
C LYS A 128 2.91 11.23 4.11
N SER A 129 3.01 9.90 3.99
CA SER A 129 3.24 9.02 5.13
C SER A 129 4.69 9.19 5.63
N ALA A 130 5.68 9.13 4.73
CA ALA A 130 7.07 9.43 5.08
C ALA A 130 7.25 10.84 5.66
N LYS A 131 6.52 11.83 5.13
CA LYS A 131 6.49 13.19 5.70
C LYS A 131 6.01 13.18 7.15
N TYR A 132 4.90 12.50 7.44
CA TYR A 132 4.37 12.42 8.80
C TYR A 132 5.39 11.78 9.76
N ASP A 133 6.00 10.66 9.36
CA ASP A 133 6.98 9.94 10.18
C ASP A 133 8.21 10.81 10.48
N LEU A 134 8.76 11.47 9.46
CA LEU A 134 9.95 12.30 9.62
C LEU A 134 9.67 13.60 10.36
N GLU A 135 8.55 14.26 10.14
CA GLU A 135 8.19 15.48 10.89
C GLU A 135 7.99 15.16 12.38
N SER A 136 7.41 14.00 12.69
CA SER A 136 7.28 13.49 14.06
C SER A 136 8.64 13.19 14.69
N TYR A 137 9.55 12.56 13.94
CA TYR A 137 10.90 12.21 14.42
C TYR A 137 11.77 13.45 14.63
N TYR A 138 11.83 14.36 13.65
CA TYR A 138 12.70 15.54 13.67
C TYR A 138 12.13 16.71 14.49
N LYS A 139 10.82 16.73 14.79
CA LYS A 139 10.17 17.72 15.68
C LYS A 139 10.51 19.17 15.33
N GLY A 140 10.39 19.52 14.06
CA GLY A 140 10.69 20.87 13.54
C GLY A 140 12.17 21.16 13.29
N LYS A 141 13.09 20.22 13.57
CA LYS A 141 14.48 20.30 13.09
C LYS A 141 14.53 20.06 11.58
N LYS A 142 15.63 20.50 10.96
CA LYS A 142 15.89 20.24 9.54
C LYS A 142 15.99 18.73 9.29
N ILE A 143 15.12 18.23 8.42
CA ILE A 143 15.19 16.85 7.91
C ILE A 143 16.37 16.78 6.93
N PRO A 144 17.30 15.82 7.08
CA PRO A 144 18.46 15.66 6.20
C PRO A 144 18.04 15.17 4.80
N ASN A 145 18.96 15.21 3.85
CA ASN A 145 18.76 14.60 2.54
C ASN A 145 19.14 13.11 2.61
N SER A 146 18.43 12.26 1.89
CA SER A 146 18.71 10.83 1.74
C SER A 146 20.18 10.54 1.43
N LYS A 147 20.81 11.28 0.51
CA LYS A 147 22.21 11.08 0.11
C LYS A 147 23.19 11.34 1.26
N SER A 148 22.91 12.34 2.11
CA SER A 148 23.79 12.67 3.24
C SER A 148 23.92 11.55 4.26
N ILE A 149 22.94 10.64 4.35
CA ILE A 149 22.99 9.53 5.30
C ILE A 149 23.98 8.44 4.88
N LEU A 150 24.24 8.28 3.58
CA LEU A 150 25.15 7.26 3.05
C LEU A 150 26.62 7.72 3.07
N ASP A 151 26.86 9.02 3.00
CA ASP A 151 28.20 9.61 2.88
C ASP A 151 29.01 9.61 4.20
N ASP A 152 28.36 9.48 5.36
CA ASP A 152 28.98 9.45 6.70
C ASP A 152 29.71 8.12 7.02
N SER A 153 30.30 7.46 6.01
CA SER A 153 31.01 6.17 6.14
C SER A 153 32.49 6.22 5.75
N LYS A 154 33.09 7.42 5.70
CA LYS A 154 34.52 7.65 5.48
C LYS A 154 35.25 8.09 6.74
#